data_AF-A0A090X745-F1
#
_entry.id   AF-A0A090X745-F1
#
_cell.length_a   1.000
_cell.length_b   1.000
_cell.length_c   1.000
_cell.angle_alpha   90.00
_cell.angle_beta   90.00
_cell.angle_gamma   90.00
#
_symmetry.space_group_name_H-M   'P 1'
#
loop_
_entity.id
_entity.type
_entity.pdbx_description
1 polymer ?
#
loop_
_entity_poly.entity_id
_entity_poly.type
_entity_poly.pdbx_seq_one_letter_code
_entity_poly.pdbx_strand_id
1 'polypeptide(L)'
;MHTRPEQYGFLSMNFEININSETPKYQQLVNAINNELANNRLTSGDALPSVNAVCKSLQLSRDTVFKAYSVLKEHGVIESVPNKGYYVANETRKVLLLLDTFKAYKEVLYHSFVNNLPENVITDIQFHHYNIDNFKTIINNSKGKYYKYVVMTFDNKEVAEVLSDIDDSNCC
;
A
#
# COMPACT_ATOMS: atom_id res chain seq x y z
N MET A 1 -33.06 20.96 -29.49
CA MET A 1 -32.28 21.95 -28.71
C MET A 1 -32.53 21.72 -27.22
N HIS A 2 -31.64 21.00 -26.54
CA HIS A 2 -31.33 21.25 -25.13
C HIS A 2 -29.98 20.58 -24.81
N THR A 3 -28.90 21.32 -25.05
CA THR A 3 -27.55 20.97 -24.60
C THR A 3 -27.50 21.07 -23.08
N ARG A 4 -27.32 19.94 -22.40
CA ARG A 4 -27.01 19.88 -20.98
C ARG A 4 -25.50 20.16 -20.80
N PRO A 5 -25.08 21.11 -19.95
CA PRO A 5 -23.68 21.45 -19.80
C PRO A 5 -22.94 20.37 -19.00
N GLU A 6 -21.75 20.03 -19.48
CA GLU A 6 -20.75 19.21 -18.80
C GLU A 6 -20.36 19.86 -17.47
N GLN A 7 -20.69 19.22 -16.35
CA GLN A 7 -20.29 19.62 -15.01
C GLN A 7 -19.80 18.37 -14.26
N TYR A 8 -18.73 17.73 -14.74
CA TYR A 8 -17.88 16.92 -13.88
C TYR A 8 -16.87 17.87 -13.25
N GLY A 9 -17.28 18.49 -12.14
CA GLY A 9 -16.44 19.39 -11.38
C GLY A 9 -15.17 18.67 -10.92
N PHE A 10 -14.02 19.17 -11.36
CA PHE A 10 -12.75 18.92 -10.69
C PHE A 10 -12.95 19.31 -9.22
N LEU A 11 -13.01 18.34 -8.31
CA LEU A 11 -12.89 18.65 -6.88
C LEU A 11 -11.63 19.49 -6.71
N SER A 12 -11.79 20.75 -6.30
CA SER A 12 -10.70 21.58 -5.82
C SER A 12 -10.18 20.94 -4.53
N MET A 13 -9.28 19.97 -4.65
CA MET A 13 -8.52 19.47 -3.52
C MET A 13 -7.57 20.58 -3.08
N ASN A 14 -7.95 21.27 -2.00
CA ASN A 14 -7.11 22.26 -1.36
C ASN A 14 -6.20 21.53 -0.37
N PHE A 15 -5.04 21.09 -0.84
CA PHE A 15 -3.98 20.66 0.06
C PHE A 15 -3.28 21.91 0.64
N GLU A 16 -3.06 21.95 1.95
CA GLU A 16 -2.25 23.01 2.56
C GLU A 16 -0.80 22.55 2.69
N ILE A 17 0.13 23.30 2.08
CA ILE A 17 1.57 23.04 2.17
C ILE A 17 2.24 24.20 2.90
N ASN A 18 2.90 23.90 4.01
CA ASN A 18 3.66 24.88 4.79
C ASN A 18 5.11 24.95 4.33
N ILE A 19 5.47 26.05 3.67
CA ILE A 19 6.82 26.26 3.10
C ILE A 19 7.88 26.43 4.20
N ASN A 20 7.50 26.86 5.41
CA ASN A 20 8.40 27.10 6.54
C ASN A 20 8.50 25.89 7.48
N SER A 21 7.87 24.77 7.15
CA SER A 21 7.97 23.54 7.94
C SER A 21 9.32 22.85 7.74
N GLU A 22 9.82 22.20 8.79
CA GLU A 22 10.96 21.28 8.69
C GLU A 22 10.65 20.04 7.83
N THR A 23 9.37 19.74 7.60
CA THR A 23 8.95 18.62 6.75
C THR A 23 9.14 18.96 5.28
N PRO A 24 9.83 18.13 4.48
CA PRO A 24 9.99 18.38 3.05
C PRO A 24 8.64 18.48 2.31
N LYS A 25 8.53 19.39 1.33
CA LYS A 25 7.28 19.64 0.59
C LYS A 25 6.65 18.41 -0.05
N TYR A 26 7.47 17.50 -0.58
CA TYR A 26 6.96 16.25 -1.16
C TYR A 26 6.32 15.36 -0.08
N GLN A 27 6.90 15.31 1.12
CA GLN A 27 6.38 14.54 2.25
C GLN A 27 5.10 15.17 2.78
N GLN A 28 5.00 16.50 2.80
CA GLN A 28 3.75 17.18 3.14
C GLN A 28 2.61 16.82 2.16
N LEU A 29 2.90 16.75 0.86
CA LEU A 29 1.91 16.33 -0.14
C LEU A 29 1.50 14.86 0.04
N VAL A 30 2.45 13.96 0.33
CA VAL A 30 2.16 12.56 0.69
C VAL A 30 1.21 12.50 1.88
N ASN A 31 1.55 13.19 2.96
CA ASN A 31 0.74 13.21 4.19
C ASN A 31 -0.66 13.80 3.93
N ALA A 32 -0.76 14.85 3.13
CA ALA A 32 -2.04 15.47 2.80
C ALA A 32 -2.95 14.51 2.03
N ILE A 33 -2.43 13.78 1.04
CA ILE A 33 -3.20 12.77 0.30
C ILE A 33 -3.63 11.62 1.22
N ASN A 34 -2.74 11.14 2.08
CA ASN A 34 -3.08 10.11 3.07
C ASN A 34 -4.17 10.58 4.06
N ASN A 35 -4.14 11.85 4.46
CA ASN A 35 -5.18 12.42 5.31
C ASN A 35 -6.54 12.50 4.61
N GLU A 36 -6.59 12.82 3.31
CA GLU A 36 -7.83 12.82 2.54
C GLU A 36 -8.44 11.40 2.45
N LEU A 37 -7.58 10.38 2.29
CA LEU A 37 -7.98 8.97 2.30
C LEU A 37 -8.52 8.55 3.67
N ALA A 38 -7.78 8.86 4.76
CA ALA A 38 -8.19 8.54 6.13
C ALA A 38 -9.53 9.21 6.51
N ASN A 39 -9.84 10.37 5.92
CA ASN A 39 -11.11 11.08 6.10
C ASN A 39 -12.21 10.65 5.11
N ASN A 40 -11.99 9.61 4.30
CA ASN A 40 -12.90 9.14 3.25
C ASN A 40 -13.31 10.22 2.23
N ARG A 41 -12.50 11.27 2.04
CA ARG A 41 -12.67 12.29 1.00
C ARG A 41 -12.06 11.87 -0.34
N LEU A 42 -11.08 10.97 -0.27
CA LEU A 42 -10.59 10.17 -1.38
C LEU A 42 -10.92 8.70 -1.09
N THR A 43 -11.34 7.97 -2.11
CA THR A 43 -11.66 6.55 -2.04
C THR A 43 -11.00 5.77 -3.17
N SER A 44 -10.91 4.46 -3.02
CA SER A 44 -10.34 3.56 -4.02
C SER A 44 -10.96 3.77 -5.40
N GLY A 45 -10.11 3.90 -6.42
CA GLY A 45 -10.53 4.19 -7.79
C GLY A 45 -10.72 5.68 -8.12
N ASP A 46 -10.65 6.59 -7.13
CA ASP A 46 -10.73 8.02 -7.41
C ASP A 46 -9.52 8.53 -8.19
N ALA A 47 -9.77 9.44 -9.14
CA ALA A 47 -8.71 10.09 -9.89
C ALA A 47 -8.01 11.14 -9.03
N LEU A 48 -6.68 11.10 -9.01
CA LEU A 48 -5.87 12.16 -8.42
C LEU A 48 -5.68 13.31 -9.42
N PRO A 49 -5.49 14.54 -8.93
CA PRO A 49 -5.15 15.67 -9.78
C PRO A 49 -3.89 15.36 -10.61
N SER A 50 -3.85 15.84 -11.85
CA SER A 50 -2.62 15.70 -12.66
C SER A 50 -1.44 16.41 -12.00
N VAL A 51 -0.21 15.97 -12.29
CA VAL A 51 1.01 16.64 -11.82
C VAL A 51 0.97 18.14 -12.12
N ASN A 52 0.53 18.52 -13.32
CA ASN A 52 0.38 19.93 -13.71
C ASN A 52 -0.65 20.69 -12.84
N ALA A 53 -1.76 20.04 -12.48
CA ALA A 53 -2.80 20.65 -11.65
C ALA A 53 -2.30 20.87 -10.22
N VAL A 54 -1.56 19.91 -9.66
CA VAL A 54 -0.95 20.04 -8.32
C VAL A 54 0.12 21.13 -8.31
N CYS A 55 1.00 21.18 -9.32
CA CYS A 55 2.01 22.23 -9.42
C CYS A 55 1.38 23.62 -9.42
N LYS A 56 0.26 23.81 -10.16
CA LYS A 56 -0.44 25.09 -10.23
C LYS A 56 -1.18 25.45 -8.95
N SER A 57 -1.89 24.50 -8.34
CA SER A 57 -2.69 24.76 -7.13
C SER A 57 -1.82 24.99 -5.90
N LEU A 58 -0.74 24.23 -5.74
CA LEU A 58 0.11 24.25 -4.55
C LEU A 58 1.42 25.02 -4.73
N GLN A 59 1.65 25.59 -5.92
CA GLN A 59 2.89 26.28 -6.28
C GLN A 59 4.15 25.41 -6.02
N LEU A 60 4.04 24.11 -6.30
CA LEU A 60 5.12 23.15 -6.14
C LEU A 60 5.89 22.95 -7.44
N SER A 61 7.18 22.61 -7.33
CA SER A 61 7.96 22.19 -8.49
C SER A 61 7.48 20.83 -8.99
N ARG A 62 7.63 20.59 -10.30
CA ARG A 62 7.26 19.33 -10.94
C ARG A 62 7.94 18.14 -10.27
N ASP A 63 9.23 18.27 -9.95
CA ASP A 63 10.02 17.23 -9.30
C ASP A 63 9.51 16.90 -7.90
N THR A 64 9.01 17.90 -7.16
CA THR A 64 8.42 17.70 -5.83
C THR A 64 7.15 16.86 -5.94
N VAL A 65 6.27 17.19 -6.89
CA VAL A 65 5.01 16.45 -7.10
C VAL A 65 5.30 15.05 -7.62
N PHE A 66 6.22 14.89 -8.57
CA PHE A 66 6.65 13.58 -9.05
C PHE A 66 7.21 12.73 -7.92
N LYS A 67 8.07 13.30 -7.07
CA LYS A 67 8.62 12.57 -5.92
C LYS A 67 7.52 12.10 -4.98
N ALA A 68 6.55 12.97 -4.65
CA ALA A 68 5.42 12.59 -3.81
C ALA A 68 4.58 11.46 -4.43
N TYR A 69 4.27 11.55 -5.73
CA TYR A 69 3.48 10.54 -6.43
C TYR A 69 4.25 9.22 -6.59
N SER A 70 5.56 9.26 -6.79
CA SER A 70 6.41 8.08 -6.78
C SER A 70 6.39 7.39 -5.42
N VAL A 71 6.51 8.13 -4.33
CA VAL A 71 6.43 7.57 -2.96
C VAL A 71 5.05 6.96 -2.70
N LEU A 72 3.97 7.67 -3.04
CA LEU A 72 2.61 7.13 -2.90
C LEU A 72 2.38 5.87 -3.74
N LYS A 73 2.97 5.81 -4.94
CA LYS A 73 2.89 4.65 -5.81
C LYS A 73 3.69 3.46 -5.24
N GLU A 74 4.89 3.71 -4.75
CA GLU A 74 5.72 2.71 -4.07
C GLU A 74 5.01 2.13 -2.83
N HIS A 75 4.39 3.01 -2.03
CA HIS A 75 3.56 2.63 -0.90
C HIS A 75 2.22 2.00 -1.31
N GLY A 76 1.85 2.03 -2.58
CA GLY A 76 0.60 1.46 -3.07
C GLY A 76 -0.67 2.19 -2.74
N VAL A 77 -0.54 3.44 -2.34
CA VAL A 77 -1.67 4.31 -2.09
C VAL A 77 -2.31 4.69 -3.43
N ILE A 78 -1.49 4.77 -4.48
CA ILE A 78 -1.92 5.21 -5.82
C ILE A 78 -1.36 4.30 -6.90
N GLU A 79 -2.03 4.25 -8.03
CA GLU A 79 -1.59 3.58 -9.25
C GLU A 79 -1.57 4.55 -10.43
N SER A 80 -0.76 4.22 -11.44
CA SER A 80 -0.65 5.03 -12.65
C SER A 80 -1.27 4.27 -13.81
N VAL A 81 -2.27 4.86 -14.44
CA VAL A 81 -2.95 4.29 -15.60
C VAL A 81 -2.43 5.00 -16.87
N PRO A 82 -1.86 4.26 -17.83
CA PRO A 82 -1.34 4.83 -19.06
C PRO A 82 -2.39 5.73 -19.75
N ASN A 83 -1.99 6.94 -20.12
CA ASN A 83 -2.83 7.96 -20.77
C ASN A 83 -4.05 8.45 -19.97
N LYS A 84 -4.20 8.06 -18.70
CA LYS A 84 -5.33 8.47 -17.85
C LYS A 84 -4.91 9.19 -16.57
N GLY A 85 -3.69 8.97 -16.09
CA GLY A 85 -3.12 9.70 -14.95
C GLY A 85 -2.92 8.82 -13.72
N TYR A 86 -3.12 9.38 -12.54
CA TYR A 86 -2.95 8.69 -11.26
C TYR A 86 -4.31 8.48 -10.61
N TYR A 87 -4.49 7.32 -9.99
CA TYR A 87 -5.73 6.93 -9.30
C TYR A 87 -5.38 6.40 -7.92
N VAL A 88 -6.26 6.59 -6.94
CA VAL A 88 -6.15 5.88 -5.66
C VAL A 88 -6.23 4.38 -5.95
N ALA A 89 -5.24 3.63 -5.49
CA ALA A 89 -5.12 2.23 -5.80
C ALA A 89 -6.40 1.49 -5.40
N ASN A 90 -6.92 0.71 -6.33
CA ASN A 90 -8.20 0.02 -6.14
C ASN A 90 -8.07 -1.37 -5.50
N GLU A 91 -6.88 -1.72 -4.98
CA GLU A 91 -6.59 -3.07 -4.51
C GLU A 91 -6.28 -3.11 -3.02
N THR A 92 -7.11 -3.89 -2.31
CA THR A 92 -6.77 -4.41 -1.00
C THR A 92 -5.56 -5.32 -1.10
N ARG A 93 -4.46 -4.93 -0.45
CA ARG A 93 -3.21 -5.70 -0.47
C ARG A 93 -3.28 -6.80 0.57
N LYS A 94 -3.08 -8.05 0.15
CA LYS A 94 -3.01 -9.17 1.08
C LYS A 94 -1.57 -9.47 1.48
N VAL A 95 -1.30 -9.54 2.77
CA VAL A 95 -0.03 -10.03 3.33
C VAL A 95 -0.28 -11.38 3.98
N LEU A 96 0.55 -12.36 3.65
CA LEU A 96 0.56 -13.64 4.36
C LEU A 96 1.46 -13.50 5.59
N LEU A 97 0.91 -13.77 6.76
CA LEU A 97 1.68 -13.94 8.00
C LEU A 97 1.72 -15.43 8.37
N LEU A 98 2.83 -16.10 8.04
CA LEU A 98 3.04 -17.52 8.31
C LEU A 98 3.81 -17.68 9.63
N LEU A 99 3.14 -18.19 10.65
CA LEU A 99 3.66 -18.40 12.00
C LEU A 99 3.81 -19.89 12.30
N ASP A 100 4.60 -20.22 13.32
CA ASP A 100 4.76 -21.57 13.85
C ASP A 100 3.53 -22.03 14.63
N THR A 101 3.14 -21.29 15.68
CA THR A 101 2.05 -21.63 16.60
C THR A 101 1.46 -20.36 17.22
N PHE A 102 0.20 -20.41 17.67
CA PHE A 102 -0.44 -19.27 18.34
C PHE A 102 -0.21 -19.35 19.85
N LYS A 103 0.55 -18.39 20.40
CA LYS A 103 0.82 -18.25 21.84
C LYS A 103 0.50 -16.82 22.26
N ALA A 104 0.14 -16.60 23.53
CA ALA A 104 -0.30 -15.29 24.03
C ALA A 104 0.64 -14.12 23.70
N TYR A 105 1.97 -14.34 23.73
CA TYR A 105 2.92 -13.28 23.35
C TYR A 105 2.90 -12.92 21.85
N LYS A 106 2.48 -13.86 20.99
CA LYS A 106 2.33 -13.62 19.54
C LYS A 106 1.02 -12.93 19.21
N GLU A 107 -0.01 -13.04 20.05
CA GLU A 107 -1.20 -12.21 19.90
C GLU A 107 -0.85 -10.73 20.03
N VAL A 108 -0.05 -10.38 21.05
CA VAL A 108 0.42 -9.01 21.26
C VAL A 108 1.23 -8.52 20.05
N LEU A 109 2.13 -9.36 19.52
CA LEU A 109 2.92 -9.04 18.33
C LEU A 109 2.03 -8.89 17.09
N TYR A 110 1.06 -9.77 16.89
CA TYR A 110 0.10 -9.73 15.79
C TYR A 110 -0.72 -8.44 15.82
N HIS A 111 -1.31 -8.10 16.97
CA HIS A 111 -2.10 -6.89 17.09
C HIS A 111 -1.26 -5.63 16.87
N SER A 112 -0.04 -5.59 17.43
CA SER A 112 0.89 -4.50 17.14
C SER A 112 1.20 -4.40 15.65
N PHE A 113 1.48 -5.52 14.99
CA PHE A 113 1.76 -5.57 13.57
C PHE A 113 0.58 -5.05 12.74
N VAL A 114 -0.62 -5.59 12.91
CA VAL A 114 -1.81 -5.20 12.15
C VAL A 114 -2.21 -3.76 12.41
N ASN A 115 -2.13 -3.29 13.66
CA ASN A 115 -2.48 -1.90 14.00
C ASN A 115 -1.51 -0.87 13.40
N ASN A 116 -0.34 -1.29 12.93
CA ASN A 116 0.64 -0.43 12.26
C ASN A 116 0.66 -0.62 10.73
N LEU A 117 -0.22 -1.46 10.18
CA LEU A 117 -0.39 -1.59 8.74
C LEU A 117 -1.38 -0.54 8.20
N PRO A 118 -1.19 -0.07 6.95
CA PRO A 118 -2.18 0.77 6.28
C PRO A 118 -3.55 0.09 6.19
N GLU A 119 -4.64 0.87 6.23
CA GLU A 119 -6.02 0.36 6.21
C GLU A 119 -6.37 -0.45 4.94
N ASN A 120 -5.63 -0.26 3.85
CA ASN A 120 -5.80 -1.03 2.61
C ASN A 120 -5.04 -2.36 2.60
N VAL A 121 -4.47 -2.79 3.74
CA VAL A 121 -3.77 -4.07 3.89
C VAL A 121 -4.59 -5.05 4.72
N ILE A 122 -4.89 -6.22 4.16
CA ILE A 122 -5.45 -7.36 4.89
C ILE A 122 -4.34 -8.35 5.21
N THR A 123 -4.30 -8.82 6.46
CA THR A 123 -3.35 -9.86 6.88
C THR A 123 -4.07 -11.21 6.98
N ASP A 124 -3.67 -12.17 6.16
CA ASP A 124 -4.11 -13.57 6.29
C ASP A 124 -3.06 -14.32 7.13
N ILE A 125 -3.49 -14.87 8.27
CA ILE A 125 -2.61 -15.62 9.17
C ILE A 125 -2.70 -17.11 8.85
N GLN A 126 -1.55 -17.78 8.75
CA GLN A 126 -1.45 -19.23 8.60
C GLN A 126 -0.44 -19.81 9.60
N PHE A 127 -0.63 -21.07 9.99
CA PHE A 127 0.21 -21.72 11.00
C PHE A 127 0.81 -23.01 10.48
N HIS A 128 2.14 -23.11 10.41
CA HIS A 128 2.82 -24.32 9.94
C HIS A 128 2.96 -25.40 11.04
N HIS A 129 2.84 -25.07 12.32
CA HIS A 129 2.93 -26.01 13.45
C HIS A 129 4.22 -26.86 13.47
N TYR A 130 5.34 -26.28 13.02
CA TYR A 130 6.62 -26.98 12.82
C TYR A 130 6.53 -28.23 11.92
N ASN A 131 5.48 -28.33 11.10
CA ASN A 131 5.28 -29.42 10.16
C ASN A 131 5.68 -28.98 8.75
N ILE A 132 6.68 -29.66 8.18
CA ILE A 132 7.24 -29.31 6.86
C ILE A 132 6.24 -29.50 5.72
N ASP A 133 5.39 -30.52 5.77
CA ASP A 133 4.37 -30.75 4.74
C ASP A 133 3.31 -29.66 4.76
N ASN A 134 2.91 -29.22 5.95
CA ASN A 134 2.00 -28.10 6.13
C ASN A 134 2.65 -26.78 5.65
N PHE A 135 3.91 -26.53 6.02
CA PHE A 135 4.68 -25.37 5.54
C PHE A 135 4.72 -25.33 4.01
N LYS A 136 5.11 -26.44 3.36
CA LYS A 136 5.11 -26.61 1.90
C LYS A 136 3.73 -26.35 1.31
N THR A 137 2.69 -26.95 1.88
CA THR A 137 1.32 -26.80 1.41
C THR A 137 0.87 -25.34 1.46
N ILE A 138 1.13 -24.65 2.57
CA ILE A 138 0.78 -23.24 2.75
C ILE A 138 1.52 -22.39 1.72
N ILE A 139 2.85 -22.52 1.62
CA ILE A 139 3.65 -21.72 0.68
C ILE A 139 3.22 -21.97 -0.76
N ASN A 140 3.13 -23.23 -1.19
CA ASN A 140 2.76 -23.57 -2.56
C ASN A 140 1.37 -23.07 -2.93
N ASN A 141 0.40 -23.18 -2.03
CA ASN A 141 -0.95 -22.67 -2.26
C ASN A 141 -1.04 -21.15 -2.21
N SER A 142 -0.04 -20.47 -1.66
CA SER A 142 -0.01 -19.03 -1.47
C SER A 142 0.75 -18.30 -2.58
N LYS A 143 1.57 -19.00 -3.38
CA LYS A 143 2.36 -18.42 -4.48
C LYS A 143 1.52 -17.51 -5.37
N GLY A 144 1.97 -16.27 -5.52
CA GLY A 144 1.35 -15.23 -6.36
C GLY A 144 0.02 -14.66 -5.84
N LYS A 145 -0.48 -15.09 -4.67
CA LYS A 145 -1.76 -14.60 -4.11
C LYS A 145 -1.59 -13.42 -3.15
N TYR A 146 -0.37 -13.17 -2.70
CA TYR A 146 -0.07 -12.16 -1.68
C TYR A 146 0.91 -11.12 -2.22
N TYR A 147 0.68 -9.89 -1.82
CA TYR A 147 1.57 -8.76 -2.05
C TYR A 147 2.90 -8.95 -1.30
N LYS A 148 2.86 -9.53 -0.09
CA LYS A 148 4.06 -9.81 0.70
C LYS A 148 3.90 -11.03 1.58
N TYR A 149 5.01 -11.68 1.89
CA TYR A 149 5.09 -12.85 2.77
C TYR A 149 5.97 -12.49 3.98
N VAL A 150 5.43 -12.67 5.17
CA VAL A 150 6.17 -12.59 6.44
C VAL A 150 6.17 -13.99 7.03
N VAL A 151 7.33 -14.65 7.03
CA VAL A 151 7.42 -16.07 7.34
C VAL A 151 8.34 -16.31 8.53
N MET A 152 7.78 -16.85 9.62
CA MET A 152 8.60 -17.44 10.68
C MET A 152 9.06 -18.82 10.24
N THR A 153 10.37 -19.01 10.20
CA THR A 153 10.98 -20.29 9.81
C THR A 153 11.24 -21.17 11.03
N PHE A 154 11.62 -22.42 10.77
CA PHE A 154 12.04 -23.38 11.79
C PHE A 154 13.17 -24.25 11.25
N ASP A 155 13.88 -24.94 12.15
CA ASP A 155 15.02 -25.78 11.77
C ASP A 155 14.55 -27.01 10.98
N ASN A 156 14.68 -26.91 9.66
CA ASN A 156 14.46 -27.99 8.72
C ASN A 156 15.17 -27.66 7.40
N LYS A 157 15.88 -28.64 6.83
CA LYS A 157 16.72 -28.47 5.63
C LYS A 157 15.94 -28.04 4.39
N GLU A 158 14.65 -28.37 4.33
CA GLU A 158 13.79 -28.14 3.17
C GLU A 158 13.14 -26.74 3.19
N VAL A 159 13.20 -26.01 4.31
CA VAL A 159 12.59 -24.67 4.42
C VAL A 159 13.23 -23.68 3.45
N ALA A 160 14.56 -23.69 3.33
CA ALA A 160 15.28 -22.78 2.43
C ALA A 160 14.91 -23.04 0.96
N GLU A 161 14.77 -24.31 0.57
CA GLU A 161 14.35 -24.71 -0.77
C GLU A 161 12.93 -24.21 -1.07
N VAL A 162 11.99 -24.43 -0.14
CA VAL A 162 10.59 -24.01 -0.31
C VAL A 162 10.43 -22.49 -0.41
N LEU A 163 11.26 -21.73 0.33
CA LEU A 163 11.24 -20.27 0.28
C LEU A 163 11.86 -19.71 -1.00
N SER A 164 12.85 -20.39 -1.59
CA SER A 164 13.48 -19.96 -2.84
C SER A 164 12.52 -19.91 -4.03
N ASP A 165 11.39 -20.60 -3.93
CA ASP A 165 10.33 -20.55 -4.93
C ASP A 165 9.39 -19.33 -4.81
N ILE A 166 9.52 -18.54 -3.75
CA ILE A 166 8.80 -17.27 -3.58
C ILE A 166 9.74 -16.17 -4.07
N ASP A 167 9.28 -15.34 -5.01
CA ASP A 167 10.07 -14.23 -5.55
C ASP A 167 10.69 -13.38 -4.42
N ASP A 168 12.04 -13.34 -4.38
CA ASP A 168 12.85 -12.71 -3.33
C ASP A 168 12.47 -11.24 -3.08
N SER A 169 11.87 -10.57 -4.07
CA SER A 169 11.39 -9.18 -3.93
C SER A 169 10.20 -9.02 -2.96
N ASN A 170 9.52 -10.11 -2.59
CA ASN A 170 8.30 -10.09 -1.77
C ASN A 170 8.45 -10.80 -0.40
N CYS A 171 9.65 -11.25 -0.03
CA CYS A 171 9.92 -11.88 1.26
C CYS A 171 10.66 -10.89 2.17
N CYS A 172 10.15 -10.66 3.39
CA CYS A 172 10.84 -9.87 4.43
C CYS A 172 11.16 -10.73 5.65
#